data_AF-D3HQP8-F1
#
_entry.id   AF-D3HQP8-F1
#
_cell.length_a   1.000
_cell.length_b   1.000
_cell.length_c   1.000
_cell.angle_alpha   90.00
_cell.angle_beta   90.00
_cell.angle_gamma   90.00
#
_symmetry.space_group_name_H-M   'P 1'
#
loop_
_entity.id
_entity.type
_entity.pdbx_description
1 polymer ?
#
loop_
_entity_poly.entity_id
_entity_poly.type
_entity_poly.pdbx_seq_one_letter_code
_entity_poly.pdbx_strand_id
1 'polypeptide(L)'
;MTQLEDLIYSLATVIVRYHDSQAYTTRLVSDPDKTKLKRLSRLCAIDIIKNPEEKFDEKLTSVIKACTPGYPDREKYLTFLLNEISFLKPNLSQKTPYTSEELEEIQRQITQFFIDCRQLLKKLKTQNYEITCTSIKPVEIKGLINTAYTGGYFCTSGDLLIDETLNRFNISKDSSDEEIIEAASSICREYQNILLISELKSQKLELKSQKSTLELKVSELEDVNSKLVLQNSGLDAQKKTLELEASELEHEKSTLTQQKLELEEQKFSLERQKSTLESDKSALTLQTFKLTEKNQGQEIAIEGLRRDLEKAKEELRRNMEKHQKDVQKHQIEFERFKKQKIEMHQVQEKTIEELRRDLENTQAELEKTQLEFQRFKKQKIETHQAHEKTIEELHRELENVRAELEKTQLEFENFKKQKAEELPFPKRQLPSLYSGLAPFYLLNQQMGKGTFFQSNLSSEKDISIVEDVTSKPNID
;
A
#
# COMPACT_ATOMS: atom_id res chain seq x y z
N MET A 1 -7.17 -25.55 -106.24
CA MET A 1 -8.10 -25.03 -107.26
C MET A 1 -9.31 -25.91 -107.18
N THR A 2 -10.47 -25.34 -106.88
CA THR A 2 -11.70 -26.10 -106.65
C THR A 2 -12.27 -26.60 -107.97
N GLN A 3 -13.12 -27.63 -107.93
CA GLN A 3 -13.85 -28.09 -109.12
C GLN A 3 -14.70 -26.97 -109.76
N LEU A 4 -15.28 -26.06 -108.94
CA LEU A 4 -16.04 -24.92 -109.43
C LEU A 4 -15.14 -23.89 -110.15
N GLU A 5 -13.97 -23.59 -109.60
CA GLU A 5 -12.95 -22.78 -110.28
C GLU A 5 -12.50 -23.45 -111.60
N ASP A 6 -12.37 -24.78 -111.60
CA ASP A 6 -12.04 -25.55 -112.80
C ASP A 6 -13.11 -25.42 -113.87
N LEU A 7 -14.38 -25.48 -113.49
CA LEU A 7 -15.49 -25.34 -114.44
C LEU A 7 -15.44 -23.97 -115.12
N ILE A 8 -15.31 -22.90 -114.33
CA ILE A 8 -15.23 -21.53 -114.83
C ILE A 8 -14.06 -21.35 -115.80
N TYR A 9 -12.85 -21.82 -115.44
CA TYR A 9 -11.68 -21.68 -116.32
C TYR A 9 -11.78 -22.57 -117.56
N SER A 10 -12.43 -23.72 -117.45
CA SER A 10 -12.67 -24.63 -118.56
C SER A 10 -13.60 -24.01 -119.61
N LEU A 11 -14.68 -23.36 -119.17
CA LEU A 11 -15.59 -22.63 -120.05
C LEU A 11 -14.89 -21.46 -120.75
N ALA A 12 -14.10 -20.67 -120.00
CA ALA A 12 -13.32 -19.58 -120.58
C ALA A 12 -12.26 -20.12 -121.58
N THR A 13 -11.68 -21.30 -121.31
CA THR A 13 -10.73 -21.96 -122.21
C THR A 13 -11.38 -22.36 -123.53
N VAL A 14 -12.66 -22.80 -123.52
CA VAL A 14 -13.40 -23.09 -124.77
C VAL A 14 -13.50 -21.83 -125.64
N ILE A 15 -13.82 -20.68 -125.04
CA ILE A 15 -13.93 -19.40 -125.76
C ILE A 15 -12.57 -19.01 -126.37
N VAL A 16 -11.49 -19.06 -125.57
CA VAL A 16 -10.12 -18.73 -126.02
C VAL A 16 -9.66 -19.66 -127.14
N ARG A 17 -9.82 -20.98 -126.97
CA ARG A 17 -9.39 -21.96 -127.99
C ARG A 17 -10.23 -21.89 -129.25
N TYR A 18 -11.53 -21.59 -129.13
CA TYR A 18 -12.39 -21.38 -130.30
C TYR A 18 -11.94 -20.14 -131.07
N HIS A 19 -11.63 -19.04 -130.37
CA HIS A 19 -11.09 -17.84 -130.97
C HIS A 19 -9.79 -18.12 -131.75
N ASP A 20 -8.84 -18.82 -131.15
CA ASP A 20 -7.53 -19.12 -131.77
C ASP A 20 -7.61 -20.15 -132.91
N SER A 21 -8.72 -20.88 -133.00
CA SER A 21 -9.01 -21.79 -134.12
C SER A 21 -9.50 -21.07 -135.38
N GLN A 22 -9.92 -19.80 -135.28
CA GLN A 22 -10.37 -19.03 -136.45
C GLN A 22 -9.19 -18.49 -137.24
N ALA A 23 -9.25 -18.58 -138.57
CA ALA A 23 -8.15 -18.19 -139.44
C ALA A 23 -7.96 -16.66 -139.58
N TYR A 24 -8.99 -15.88 -139.24
CA TYR A 24 -9.03 -14.42 -139.42
C TYR A 24 -8.80 -13.63 -138.13
N THR A 25 -8.59 -14.29 -136.99
CA THR A 25 -8.30 -13.65 -135.70
C THR A 25 -6.80 -13.61 -135.44
N THR A 26 -6.34 -12.59 -134.71
CA THR A 26 -4.98 -12.60 -134.16
C THR A 26 -4.98 -13.50 -132.94
N ARG A 27 -4.31 -14.65 -133.02
CA ARG A 27 -4.31 -15.64 -131.94
C ARG A 27 -3.87 -15.03 -130.62
N LEU A 28 -4.63 -15.28 -129.57
CA LEU A 28 -4.29 -14.95 -128.19
C LEU A 28 -3.11 -15.79 -127.72
N VAL A 29 -3.08 -17.06 -128.11
CA VAL A 29 -2.02 -18.01 -127.78
C VAL A 29 -1.54 -18.74 -129.03
N SER A 30 -0.22 -18.89 -129.18
CA SER A 30 0.39 -19.63 -130.28
C SER A 30 1.55 -20.47 -129.78
N ASP A 31 1.49 -21.78 -130.04
CA ASP A 31 2.58 -22.72 -129.75
C ASP A 31 2.51 -23.88 -130.78
N PRO A 32 3.66 -24.33 -131.33
CA PRO A 32 3.69 -25.45 -132.28
C PRO A 32 3.31 -26.81 -131.64
N ASP A 33 3.50 -26.99 -130.33
CA ASP A 33 3.15 -28.19 -129.60
C ASP A 33 1.70 -28.11 -129.10
N LYS A 34 0.84 -29.00 -129.59
CA LYS A 34 -0.60 -29.05 -129.23
C LYS A 34 -0.85 -29.18 -127.73
N THR A 35 0.01 -29.91 -127.01
CA THR A 35 -0.14 -30.12 -125.56
C THR A 35 0.19 -28.86 -124.77
N LYS A 36 1.27 -28.16 -125.18
CA LYS A 36 1.64 -26.88 -124.60
C LYS A 36 0.63 -25.81 -124.95
N LEU A 37 0.13 -25.80 -126.19
CA LEU A 37 -0.94 -24.90 -126.63
C LEU A 37 -2.18 -25.03 -125.73
N LYS A 38 -2.65 -26.25 -125.45
CA LYS A 38 -3.77 -26.50 -124.53
C LYS A 38 -3.52 -25.89 -123.14
N ARG A 39 -2.32 -26.09 -122.59
CA ARG A 39 -1.91 -25.51 -121.30
C ARG A 39 -1.87 -23.99 -121.33
N LEU A 40 -1.29 -23.39 -122.37
CA LEU A 40 -1.16 -21.94 -122.50
C LEU A 40 -2.52 -21.25 -122.72
N SER A 41 -3.42 -21.83 -123.52
CA SER A 41 -4.79 -21.34 -123.68
C SER A 41 -5.54 -21.33 -122.35
N ARG A 42 -5.34 -22.36 -121.53
CA ARG A 42 -5.91 -22.40 -120.19
C ARG A 42 -5.32 -21.35 -119.25
N LEU A 43 -4.00 -21.12 -119.29
CA LEU A 43 -3.38 -20.03 -118.52
C LEU A 43 -3.93 -18.67 -118.94
N CYS A 44 -4.06 -18.43 -120.25
CA CYS A 44 -4.70 -17.22 -120.77
C CYS A 44 -6.14 -17.07 -120.25
N ALA A 45 -6.92 -18.15 -120.20
CA ALA A 45 -8.27 -18.12 -119.65
C ALA A 45 -8.29 -17.81 -118.15
N ILE A 46 -7.35 -18.38 -117.38
CA ILE A 46 -7.17 -18.09 -115.95
C ILE A 46 -6.85 -16.60 -115.75
N ASP A 47 -5.92 -16.07 -116.53
CA ASP A 47 -5.48 -14.68 -116.43
C ASP A 47 -6.64 -13.72 -116.74
N ILE A 48 -7.44 -14.01 -117.77
CA ILE A 48 -8.65 -13.22 -118.09
C ILE A 48 -9.66 -13.23 -116.93
N ILE A 49 -9.90 -14.39 -116.29
CA ILE A 49 -10.90 -14.50 -115.22
C ILE A 49 -10.41 -13.90 -113.89
N LYS A 50 -9.10 -13.95 -113.63
CA LYS A 50 -8.50 -13.44 -112.38
C LYS A 50 -8.10 -11.97 -112.43
N ASN A 51 -8.03 -11.36 -113.62
CA ASN A 51 -7.58 -9.99 -113.78
C ASN A 51 -8.47 -9.02 -112.97
N PRO A 52 -7.91 -8.24 -112.02
CA PRO A 52 -8.66 -7.25 -111.27
C PRO A 52 -8.87 -5.92 -112.03
N GLU A 53 -8.08 -5.64 -113.07
CA GLU A 53 -8.08 -4.36 -113.81
C GLU A 53 -9.05 -4.35 -114.99
N GLU A 54 -9.18 -5.45 -115.72
CA GLU A 54 -10.08 -5.61 -116.86
C GLU A 54 -11.22 -6.57 -116.48
N LYS A 55 -12.48 -6.15 -116.64
CA LYS A 55 -13.60 -7.05 -116.33
C LYS A 55 -13.63 -8.21 -117.32
N PHE A 56 -13.69 -9.42 -116.79
CA PHE A 56 -13.63 -10.66 -117.59
C PHE A 56 -14.76 -10.75 -118.63
N ASP A 57 -15.94 -10.23 -118.32
CA ASP A 57 -17.12 -10.24 -119.17
C ASP A 57 -16.93 -9.37 -120.41
N GLU A 58 -16.43 -8.15 -120.24
CA GLU A 58 -16.09 -7.22 -121.32
C GLU A 58 -15.02 -7.83 -122.24
N LYS A 59 -13.97 -8.41 -121.64
CA LYS A 59 -12.87 -9.04 -122.39
C LYS A 59 -13.32 -10.26 -123.18
N LEU A 60 -14.02 -11.20 -122.55
CA LEU A 60 -14.54 -12.38 -123.24
C LEU A 60 -15.58 -12.02 -124.30
N THR A 61 -16.41 -10.99 -124.06
CA THR A 61 -17.33 -10.47 -125.09
C THR A 61 -16.58 -9.96 -126.32
N SER A 62 -15.48 -9.24 -126.12
CA SER A 62 -14.62 -8.77 -127.23
C SER A 62 -14.02 -9.95 -128.01
N VAL A 63 -13.49 -10.95 -127.30
CA VAL A 63 -12.95 -12.19 -127.90
C VAL A 63 -14.01 -12.92 -128.72
N ILE A 64 -15.23 -13.05 -128.21
CA ILE A 64 -16.34 -13.69 -128.92
C ILE A 64 -16.64 -12.92 -130.22
N LYS A 65 -16.85 -11.61 -130.13
CA LYS A 65 -17.16 -10.78 -131.31
C LYS A 65 -16.06 -10.83 -132.37
N ALA A 66 -14.80 -10.84 -131.97
CA ALA A 66 -13.66 -10.94 -132.88
C ALA A 66 -13.63 -12.27 -133.65
N CYS A 67 -14.07 -13.38 -133.03
CA CYS A 67 -14.04 -14.70 -133.63
C CYS A 67 -15.35 -15.16 -134.30
N THR A 68 -16.43 -14.38 -134.28
CA THR A 68 -17.71 -14.76 -134.91
C THR A 68 -18.27 -13.79 -135.97
N PRO A 69 -17.46 -13.00 -136.74
CA PRO A 69 -18.00 -12.14 -137.79
C PRO A 69 -18.71 -13.00 -138.86
N GLY A 70 -20.03 -12.81 -139.00
CA GLY A 70 -20.85 -13.57 -139.95
C GLY A 70 -21.30 -14.97 -139.48
N TYR A 71 -21.06 -15.35 -138.21
CA TYR A 71 -21.48 -16.62 -137.63
C TYR A 71 -22.39 -16.44 -136.40
N PRO A 72 -23.63 -15.90 -136.58
CA PRO A 72 -24.51 -15.53 -135.46
C PRO A 72 -24.86 -16.72 -134.56
N ASP A 73 -24.96 -17.92 -135.11
CA ASP A 73 -25.27 -19.13 -134.34
C ASP A 73 -24.13 -19.53 -133.38
N ARG A 74 -22.87 -19.28 -133.76
CA ARG A 74 -21.70 -19.57 -132.90
C ARG A 74 -21.47 -18.46 -131.88
N GLU A 75 -21.78 -17.22 -132.25
CA GLU A 75 -21.82 -16.11 -131.30
C GLU A 75 -22.81 -16.40 -130.15
N LYS A 76 -24.02 -16.86 -130.47
CA LYS A 76 -25.01 -17.28 -129.45
C LYS A 76 -24.47 -18.40 -128.55
N TYR A 77 -23.84 -19.42 -129.13
CA TYR A 77 -23.24 -20.52 -128.36
C TYR A 77 -22.15 -20.06 -127.39
N LEU A 78 -21.20 -19.24 -127.85
CA LEU A 78 -20.13 -18.75 -126.98
C LEU A 78 -20.66 -17.77 -125.93
N THR A 79 -21.67 -16.97 -126.28
CA THR A 79 -22.35 -16.08 -125.33
C THR A 79 -23.08 -16.89 -124.25
N PHE A 80 -23.66 -18.04 -124.59
CA PHE A 80 -24.21 -18.97 -123.60
C PHE A 80 -23.15 -19.42 -122.59
N LEU A 81 -21.96 -19.84 -123.06
CA LEU A 81 -20.86 -20.20 -122.15
C LEU A 81 -20.41 -19.01 -121.28
N LEU A 82 -20.37 -17.80 -121.84
CA LEU A 82 -20.04 -16.58 -121.10
C LEU A 82 -21.09 -16.23 -120.03
N ASN A 83 -22.38 -16.46 -120.32
CA ASN A 83 -23.44 -16.25 -119.35
C ASN A 83 -23.31 -17.21 -118.17
N GLU A 84 -22.96 -18.48 -118.44
CA GLU A 84 -22.71 -19.45 -117.37
C GLU A 84 -21.49 -19.06 -116.53
N ILE A 85 -20.39 -18.63 -117.16
CA ILE A 85 -19.23 -18.07 -116.44
C ILE A 85 -19.66 -16.89 -115.57
N SER A 86 -20.49 -16.00 -116.10
CA SER A 86 -20.97 -14.80 -115.38
C SER A 86 -21.86 -15.15 -114.18
N PHE A 87 -22.65 -16.23 -114.27
CA PHE A 87 -23.44 -16.73 -113.15
C PHE A 87 -22.56 -17.38 -112.07
N LEU A 88 -21.58 -18.20 -112.47
CA LEU A 88 -20.74 -18.96 -111.54
C LEU A 88 -19.64 -18.10 -110.89
N LYS A 89 -19.11 -17.08 -111.57
CA LYS A 89 -17.97 -16.28 -111.07
C LYS A 89 -18.21 -15.56 -109.73
N PRO A 90 -19.38 -14.95 -109.46
CA PRO A 90 -19.67 -14.34 -108.15
C PRO A 90 -19.52 -15.32 -106.99
N ASN A 91 -19.87 -16.60 -107.21
CA ASN A 91 -19.77 -17.65 -106.19
C ASN A 91 -18.33 -17.84 -105.67
N LEU A 92 -17.31 -17.61 -106.51
CA LEU A 92 -15.89 -17.68 -106.10
C LEU A 92 -15.48 -16.60 -105.08
N SER A 93 -16.27 -15.53 -104.93
CA SER A 93 -15.98 -14.45 -103.99
C SER A 93 -16.64 -14.67 -102.62
N GLN A 94 -17.47 -15.71 -102.51
CA GLN A 94 -18.19 -16.06 -101.30
C GLN A 94 -17.23 -16.56 -100.22
N LYS A 95 -17.34 -16.02 -99.01
CA LYS A 95 -16.50 -16.40 -97.86
C LYS A 95 -17.25 -17.24 -96.81
N THR A 96 -18.57 -17.21 -96.88
CA THR A 96 -19.47 -17.91 -95.96
C THR A 96 -20.06 -19.14 -96.65
N PRO A 97 -20.22 -20.27 -95.95
CA PRO A 97 -20.89 -21.43 -96.52
C PRO A 97 -22.29 -21.09 -97.00
N TYR A 98 -22.72 -21.77 -98.07
CA TYR A 98 -24.08 -21.62 -98.58
C TYR A 98 -25.10 -22.24 -97.64
N THR A 99 -26.30 -21.67 -97.65
CA THR A 99 -27.50 -22.33 -97.16
C THR A 99 -27.87 -23.51 -98.07
N SER A 100 -28.73 -24.41 -97.59
CA SER A 100 -29.20 -25.55 -98.40
C SER A 100 -29.88 -25.09 -99.69
N GLU A 101 -30.68 -24.02 -99.61
CA GLU A 101 -31.44 -23.50 -100.76
C GLU A 101 -30.53 -22.88 -101.83
N GLU A 102 -29.52 -22.10 -101.42
CA GLU A 102 -28.54 -21.51 -102.34
C GLU A 102 -27.67 -22.58 -103.01
N LEU A 103 -27.24 -23.59 -102.24
CA LEU A 103 -26.44 -24.69 -102.76
C LEU A 103 -27.23 -25.52 -103.78
N GLU A 104 -28.50 -25.78 -103.49
CA GLU A 104 -29.41 -26.45 -104.41
C GLU A 104 -29.63 -25.64 -105.69
N GLU A 105 -29.72 -24.31 -105.62
CA GLU A 105 -29.86 -23.46 -106.82
C GLU A 105 -28.63 -23.53 -107.72
N ILE A 106 -27.42 -23.41 -107.13
CA ILE A 106 -26.17 -23.56 -107.89
C ILE A 106 -26.07 -24.97 -108.48
N GLN A 107 -26.44 -26.00 -107.71
CA GLN A 107 -26.45 -27.38 -108.20
C GLN A 107 -27.43 -27.58 -109.35
N ARG A 108 -28.66 -27.03 -109.25
CA ARG A 108 -29.65 -27.08 -110.33
C ARG A 108 -29.12 -26.43 -111.60
N GLN A 109 -28.52 -25.25 -111.48
CA GLN A 109 -27.93 -24.54 -112.61
C GLN A 109 -26.81 -25.36 -113.27
N ILE A 110 -25.83 -25.84 -112.50
CA ILE A 110 -24.70 -26.63 -113.04
C ILE A 110 -25.20 -27.94 -113.69
N THR A 111 -26.18 -28.60 -113.05
CA THR A 111 -26.82 -29.80 -113.61
C THR A 111 -27.46 -29.49 -114.97
N GLN A 112 -28.26 -28.42 -115.03
CA GLN A 112 -28.95 -28.03 -116.24
C GLN A 112 -27.97 -27.63 -117.35
N PHE A 113 -26.89 -26.93 -116.99
CA PHE A 113 -25.82 -26.56 -117.91
C PHE A 113 -25.22 -27.79 -118.60
N PHE A 114 -24.88 -28.83 -117.84
CA PHE A 114 -24.31 -30.06 -118.39
C PHE A 114 -25.33 -30.86 -119.22
N ILE A 115 -26.61 -30.88 -118.81
CA ILE A 115 -27.68 -31.48 -119.60
C ILE A 115 -27.78 -30.77 -120.96
N ASP A 116 -27.82 -29.44 -120.97
CA ASP A 116 -27.92 -28.65 -122.20
C ASP A 116 -26.69 -28.85 -123.10
N CYS A 117 -25.48 -28.91 -122.53
CA CYS A 117 -24.27 -29.26 -123.25
C CYS A 117 -24.35 -30.64 -123.91
N ARG A 118 -24.81 -31.66 -123.18
CA ARG A 118 -25.00 -33.02 -123.71
C ARG A 118 -26.06 -33.04 -124.81
N GLN A 119 -27.16 -32.31 -124.66
CA GLN A 119 -28.22 -32.24 -125.69
C GLN A 119 -27.75 -31.54 -126.96
N LEU A 120 -26.96 -30.47 -126.85
CA LEU A 120 -26.33 -29.81 -128.00
C LEU A 120 -25.42 -30.75 -128.81
N LEU A 121 -24.73 -31.66 -128.12
CA LEU A 121 -23.92 -32.71 -128.75
C LEU A 121 -24.74 -33.82 -129.42
N LYS A 122 -26.04 -33.92 -129.16
CA LYS A 122 -26.95 -34.88 -129.82
C LYS A 122 -27.68 -34.29 -131.03
N LYS A 123 -27.54 -32.99 -131.29
CA LYS A 123 -28.25 -32.28 -132.36
C LYS A 123 -27.33 -31.92 -133.53
N LEU A 124 -27.90 -31.96 -134.74
CA LEU A 124 -27.23 -31.50 -135.96
C LEU A 124 -27.11 -29.97 -135.98
N LYS A 125 -26.08 -29.43 -136.65
CA LYS A 125 -25.90 -27.99 -136.86
C LYS A 125 -27.09 -27.28 -137.50
N THR A 126 -27.95 -28.01 -138.22
CA THR A 126 -29.15 -27.47 -138.84
C THR A 126 -30.31 -27.36 -137.86
N GLN A 127 -30.31 -28.16 -136.79
CA GLN A 127 -31.36 -28.23 -135.78
C GLN A 127 -31.11 -27.24 -134.65
N ASN A 128 -32.20 -26.66 -134.13
CA ASN A 128 -32.19 -25.83 -132.94
C ASN A 128 -32.39 -26.69 -131.69
N TYR A 129 -31.76 -26.30 -130.60
CA TYR A 129 -32.02 -26.77 -129.25
C TYR A 129 -32.29 -25.56 -128.37
N GLU A 130 -33.32 -25.65 -127.54
CA GLU A 130 -33.73 -24.59 -126.63
C GLU A 130 -33.01 -24.80 -125.30
N ILE A 131 -32.14 -23.85 -124.93
CA ILE A 131 -31.39 -23.89 -123.68
C ILE A 131 -32.28 -23.42 -122.55
N THR A 132 -32.30 -24.19 -121.46
CA THR A 132 -33.10 -23.94 -120.26
C THR A 132 -32.27 -23.45 -119.08
N CYS A 133 -30.95 -23.56 -119.15
CA CYS A 133 -30.00 -23.09 -118.14
C CYS A 133 -29.92 -21.55 -117.99
N THR A 134 -30.88 -20.75 -118.48
CA THR A 134 -30.87 -19.29 -118.31
C THR A 134 -32.23 -18.78 -117.83
N SER A 135 -32.25 -18.19 -116.63
CA SER A 135 -33.47 -17.80 -115.87
C SER A 135 -34.36 -16.73 -116.52
N ILE A 136 -33.96 -16.15 -117.66
CA ILE A 136 -34.63 -14.96 -118.19
C ILE A 136 -35.44 -15.27 -119.46
N LYS A 137 -34.87 -16.00 -120.43
CA LYS A 137 -35.57 -16.47 -121.65
C LYS A 137 -34.84 -17.68 -122.24
N PRO A 138 -35.56 -18.68 -122.77
CA PRO A 138 -34.93 -19.76 -123.50
C PRO A 138 -34.20 -19.24 -124.75
N VAL A 139 -32.98 -19.71 -124.96
CA VAL A 139 -32.16 -19.31 -126.11
C VAL A 139 -32.03 -20.49 -127.07
N GLU A 140 -32.45 -20.31 -128.31
CA GLU A 140 -32.27 -21.32 -129.35
C GLU A 140 -30.83 -21.30 -129.89
N ILE A 141 -30.13 -22.42 -129.73
CA ILE A 141 -28.75 -22.63 -130.20
C ILE A 141 -28.69 -23.81 -131.16
N LYS A 142 -27.88 -23.67 -132.21
CA LYS A 142 -27.64 -24.75 -133.18
C LYS A 142 -26.85 -25.89 -132.57
N GLY A 143 -27.21 -27.12 -132.96
CA GLY A 143 -26.48 -28.33 -132.58
C GLY A 143 -24.99 -28.32 -132.97
N LEU A 144 -24.26 -29.28 -132.41
CA LEU A 144 -22.80 -29.37 -132.51
C LEU A 144 -22.31 -30.49 -133.44
N ILE A 145 -23.20 -31.30 -134.03
CA ILE A 145 -22.85 -32.33 -135.01
C ILE A 145 -22.83 -31.75 -136.43
N ASN A 146 -21.74 -31.97 -137.16
CA ASN A 146 -21.58 -31.50 -138.53
C ASN A 146 -22.39 -32.36 -139.52
N THR A 147 -23.06 -31.73 -140.49
CA THR A 147 -23.89 -32.40 -141.51
C THR A 147 -23.15 -32.66 -142.82
N ALA A 148 -21.95 -32.11 -142.99
CA ALA A 148 -21.23 -32.10 -144.27
C ALA A 148 -20.53 -33.43 -144.64
N TYR A 149 -20.38 -34.37 -143.69
CA TYR A 149 -19.64 -35.62 -143.91
C TYR A 149 -20.42 -36.82 -143.35
N THR A 150 -20.44 -37.93 -144.08
CA THR A 150 -21.00 -39.21 -143.61
C THR A 150 -20.18 -39.69 -142.40
N GLY A 151 -20.74 -39.63 -141.20
CA GLY A 151 -20.05 -40.06 -139.97
C GLY A 151 -20.38 -39.27 -138.70
N GLY A 152 -21.15 -38.18 -138.77
CA GLY A 152 -21.67 -37.51 -137.58
C GLY A 152 -20.58 -36.91 -136.67
N TYR A 153 -19.48 -36.42 -137.26
CA TYR A 153 -18.39 -35.78 -136.52
C TYR A 153 -18.85 -34.49 -135.83
N PHE A 154 -18.27 -34.19 -134.67
CA PHE A 154 -18.48 -32.91 -134.01
C PHE A 154 -17.81 -31.77 -134.77
N CYS A 155 -18.34 -30.57 -134.59
CA CYS A 155 -17.66 -29.36 -135.04
C CYS A 155 -16.63 -28.89 -134.01
N THR A 156 -15.80 -27.91 -134.38
CA THR A 156 -14.77 -27.35 -133.50
C THR A 156 -15.33 -26.96 -132.13
N SER A 157 -16.51 -26.35 -132.05
CA SER A 157 -17.16 -26.02 -130.78
C SER A 157 -17.54 -27.27 -129.96
N GLY A 158 -17.99 -28.34 -130.62
CA GLY A 158 -18.31 -29.61 -129.96
C GLY A 158 -17.09 -30.36 -129.47
N ASP A 159 -16.02 -30.42 -130.26
CA ASP A 159 -14.75 -31.02 -129.84
C ASP A 159 -14.13 -30.27 -128.66
N LEU A 160 -14.15 -28.93 -128.69
CA LEU A 160 -13.65 -28.11 -127.59
C LEU A 160 -14.50 -28.26 -126.32
N LEU A 161 -15.83 -28.34 -126.45
CA LEU A 161 -16.71 -28.58 -125.31
C LEU A 161 -16.41 -29.93 -124.65
N ILE A 162 -16.27 -31.00 -125.45
CA ILE A 162 -15.93 -32.32 -124.92
C ILE A 162 -14.54 -32.30 -124.24
N ASP A 163 -13.52 -31.79 -124.94
CA ASP A 163 -12.13 -31.84 -124.51
C ASP A 163 -11.81 -30.93 -123.31
N GLU A 164 -12.43 -29.77 -123.23
CA GLU A 164 -12.15 -28.80 -122.17
C GLU A 164 -13.15 -28.83 -121.03
N THR A 165 -14.42 -29.18 -121.24
CA THR A 165 -15.42 -29.16 -120.17
C THR A 165 -15.86 -30.56 -119.78
N LEU A 166 -16.56 -31.30 -120.65
CA LEU A 166 -17.22 -32.55 -120.25
C LEU A 166 -16.22 -33.61 -119.73
N ASN A 167 -15.13 -33.86 -120.47
CA ASN A 167 -14.13 -34.84 -120.07
C ASN A 167 -13.45 -34.50 -118.73
N ARG A 168 -13.34 -33.22 -118.36
CA ARG A 168 -12.73 -32.81 -117.07
C ARG A 168 -13.59 -33.18 -115.87
N PHE A 169 -14.90 -33.23 -116.07
CA PHE A 169 -15.87 -33.60 -115.03
C PHE A 169 -16.36 -35.04 -115.18
N ASN A 170 -15.65 -35.86 -115.98
CA ASN A 170 -16.02 -37.25 -116.27
C ASN A 170 -17.43 -37.40 -116.87
N ILE A 171 -17.90 -36.38 -117.59
CA ILE A 171 -19.18 -36.40 -118.31
C ILE A 171 -18.92 -36.73 -119.77
N SER A 172 -19.78 -37.54 -120.36
CA SER A 172 -19.75 -37.87 -121.79
C SER A 172 -21.06 -37.50 -122.48
N LYS A 173 -21.09 -37.57 -123.82
CA LYS A 173 -22.32 -37.37 -124.61
C LYS A 173 -23.41 -38.42 -124.28
N ASP A 174 -23.00 -39.58 -123.77
CA ASP A 174 -23.86 -40.72 -123.48
C ASP A 174 -24.18 -40.83 -121.98
N SER A 175 -23.64 -39.93 -121.15
CA SER A 175 -23.86 -39.93 -119.71
C SER A 175 -25.32 -39.75 -119.36
N SER A 176 -25.79 -40.45 -118.31
CA SER A 176 -27.17 -40.35 -117.84
C SER A 176 -27.41 -39.04 -117.09
N ASP A 177 -28.68 -38.73 -116.83
CA ASP A 177 -29.04 -37.52 -116.08
C ASP A 177 -28.57 -37.65 -114.62
N GLU A 178 -28.60 -38.87 -114.07
CA GLU A 178 -28.08 -39.20 -112.73
C GLU A 178 -26.57 -38.98 -112.63
N GLU A 179 -25.78 -39.41 -113.62
CA GLU A 179 -24.32 -39.17 -113.65
C GLU A 179 -24.00 -37.66 -113.70
N ILE A 180 -24.79 -36.89 -114.45
CA ILE A 180 -24.63 -35.43 -114.52
C ILE A 180 -25.01 -34.77 -113.19
N ILE A 181 -26.10 -35.21 -112.55
CA ILE A 181 -26.51 -34.73 -111.23
C ILE A 181 -25.40 -35.02 -110.22
N GLU A 182 -24.82 -36.22 -110.21
CA GLU A 182 -23.75 -36.59 -109.29
C GLU A 182 -22.48 -35.75 -109.53
N ALA A 183 -22.10 -35.50 -110.78
CA ALA A 183 -20.98 -34.63 -111.12
C ALA A 183 -21.23 -33.19 -110.61
N ALA A 184 -22.42 -32.63 -110.84
CA ALA A 184 -22.80 -31.32 -110.33
C ALA A 184 -22.82 -31.26 -108.79
N SER A 185 -23.37 -32.30 -108.13
CA SER A 185 -23.34 -32.44 -106.67
C SER A 185 -21.91 -32.50 -106.14
N SER A 186 -20.99 -33.20 -106.80
CA SER A 186 -19.58 -33.27 -106.42
C SER A 186 -18.93 -31.88 -106.45
N ILE A 187 -19.14 -31.12 -107.54
CA ILE A 187 -18.61 -29.76 -107.71
C ILE A 187 -19.11 -28.86 -106.56
N CYS A 188 -20.41 -28.86 -106.31
CA CYS A 188 -21.02 -28.04 -105.26
C CYS A 188 -20.56 -28.46 -103.85
N ARG A 189 -20.50 -29.76 -103.58
CA ARG A 189 -20.10 -30.30 -102.27
C ARG A 189 -18.63 -30.02 -101.95
N GLU A 190 -17.73 -30.18 -102.92
CA GLU A 190 -16.32 -29.82 -102.72
C GLU A 190 -16.19 -28.34 -102.37
N TYR A 191 -16.90 -27.48 -103.10
CA TYR A 191 -16.84 -26.05 -102.86
C TYR A 191 -17.41 -25.67 -101.47
N GLN A 192 -18.57 -26.22 -101.11
CA GLN A 192 -19.18 -26.03 -99.78
C GLN A 192 -18.25 -26.51 -98.66
N ASN A 193 -17.60 -27.67 -98.83
CA ASN A 193 -16.67 -28.19 -97.84
C ASN A 193 -15.47 -27.25 -97.62
N ILE A 194 -14.95 -26.61 -98.67
CA ILE A 194 -13.84 -25.66 -98.55
C ILE A 194 -14.26 -24.43 -97.73
N LEU A 195 -15.47 -23.90 -97.98
CA LEU A 195 -16.02 -22.78 -97.22
C LEU A 195 -16.22 -23.16 -95.75
N LEU A 196 -16.81 -24.33 -95.48
CA LEU A 196 -17.00 -24.85 -94.12
C LEU A 196 -15.67 -25.06 -93.38
N ILE A 197 -14.67 -25.65 -94.04
CA ILE A 197 -13.34 -25.86 -93.43
C ILE A 197 -12.69 -24.52 -93.08
N SER A 198 -12.80 -23.52 -93.96
CA SER A 198 -12.26 -22.18 -93.72
C SER A 198 -12.93 -21.50 -92.53
N GLU A 199 -14.26 -21.60 -92.43
CA GLU A 199 -15.02 -21.06 -91.31
C GLU A 199 -14.67 -21.78 -90.00
N LEU A 200 -14.69 -23.12 -89.98
CA LEU A 200 -14.32 -23.92 -88.81
C LEU A 200 -12.90 -23.61 -88.34
N LYS A 201 -11.95 -23.39 -89.27
CA LYS A 201 -10.58 -23.00 -88.92
C LYS A 201 -10.55 -21.62 -88.25
N SER A 202 -11.33 -20.66 -88.74
CA SER A 202 -11.43 -19.32 -88.15
C SER A 202 -12.06 -19.38 -86.75
N GLN A 203 -13.18 -20.09 -86.59
CA GLN A 203 -13.82 -20.31 -85.29
C GLN A 203 -12.88 -21.01 -84.29
N LYS A 204 -12.10 -22.01 -84.74
CA LYS A 204 -11.11 -22.69 -83.90
C LYS A 204 -10.01 -21.74 -83.41
N LEU A 205 -9.54 -20.82 -84.26
CA LEU A 205 -8.54 -19.82 -83.86
C LEU A 205 -9.12 -18.84 -82.84
N GLU A 206 -10.37 -18.41 -83.05
CA GLU A 206 -11.08 -17.54 -82.11
C GLU A 206 -11.27 -18.22 -80.74
N LEU A 207 -11.77 -19.45 -80.72
CA LEU A 207 -11.89 -20.24 -79.49
C LEU A 207 -10.55 -20.43 -78.78
N LYS A 208 -9.46 -20.66 -79.52
CA LYS A 208 -8.11 -20.76 -78.94
C LYS A 208 -7.69 -19.45 -78.29
N SER A 209 -7.98 -18.31 -78.92
CA SER A 209 -7.71 -16.99 -78.35
C SER A 209 -8.54 -16.75 -77.08
N GLN A 210 -9.84 -17.05 -77.11
CA GLN A 210 -10.72 -16.92 -75.94
C GLN A 210 -10.24 -17.79 -74.77
N LYS A 211 -9.83 -19.04 -75.05
CA LYS A 211 -9.25 -19.94 -74.04
C LYS A 211 -8.00 -19.33 -73.39
N SER A 212 -7.08 -18.81 -74.19
CA SER A 212 -5.86 -18.16 -73.68
C SER A 212 -6.19 -16.94 -72.79
N THR A 213 -7.18 -16.15 -73.16
CA THR A 213 -7.64 -15.01 -72.34
C THR A 213 -8.26 -15.47 -71.02
N LEU A 214 -9.03 -16.56 -71.02
CA LEU A 214 -9.59 -17.14 -69.79
C LEU A 214 -8.51 -17.70 -68.87
N GLU A 215 -7.50 -18.38 -69.42
CA GLU A 215 -6.36 -18.89 -68.65
C GLU A 215 -5.59 -17.76 -67.94
N LEU A 216 -5.36 -16.62 -68.61
CA LEU A 216 -4.76 -15.44 -67.99
C LEU A 216 -5.61 -14.90 -66.83
N LYS A 217 -6.93 -14.77 -67.03
CA LYS A 217 -7.84 -14.31 -65.97
C LYS A 217 -7.87 -15.24 -64.76
N VAL A 218 -7.80 -16.55 -64.98
CA VAL A 218 -7.72 -17.54 -63.89
C VAL A 218 -6.43 -17.33 -63.09
N SER A 219 -5.29 -17.18 -63.76
CA SER A 219 -4.01 -16.91 -63.10
C SER A 219 -4.03 -15.60 -62.29
N GLU A 220 -4.63 -14.53 -62.83
CA GLU A 220 -4.79 -13.27 -62.10
C GLU A 220 -5.67 -13.42 -60.84
N LEU A 221 -6.74 -14.21 -60.92
CA LEU A 221 -7.60 -14.51 -59.77
C LEU A 221 -6.88 -15.35 -58.71
N GLU A 222 -6.05 -16.31 -59.12
CA GLU A 222 -5.23 -17.12 -58.20
C GLU A 222 -4.21 -16.25 -57.44
N ASP A 223 -3.59 -15.29 -58.12
CA ASP A 223 -2.69 -14.31 -57.50
C ASP A 223 -3.41 -13.40 -56.49
N VAL A 224 -4.60 -12.92 -56.84
CA VAL A 224 -5.43 -12.11 -55.94
C VAL A 224 -5.86 -12.92 -54.72
N ASN A 225 -6.28 -14.18 -54.92
CA ASN A 225 -6.67 -15.06 -53.82
C ASN A 225 -5.49 -15.33 -52.88
N SER A 226 -4.30 -15.57 -53.43
CA SER A 226 -3.07 -15.77 -52.65
C SER A 226 -2.74 -14.53 -51.79
N LYS A 227 -2.87 -13.33 -52.35
CA LYS A 227 -2.71 -12.07 -51.60
C LYS A 227 -3.74 -11.91 -50.48
N LEU A 228 -5.01 -12.26 -50.73
CA LEU A 228 -6.07 -12.22 -49.71
C LEU A 228 -5.82 -13.21 -48.57
N VAL A 229 -5.36 -14.43 -48.88
CA VAL A 229 -4.99 -15.43 -47.86
C VAL A 229 -3.86 -14.90 -46.97
N LEU A 230 -2.82 -14.32 -47.56
CA LEU A 230 -1.73 -13.70 -46.81
C LEU A 230 -2.23 -12.55 -45.93
N GLN A 231 -3.08 -11.67 -46.46
CA GLN A 231 -3.65 -10.56 -45.70
C GLN A 231 -4.49 -11.06 -44.51
N ASN A 232 -5.35 -12.06 -44.71
CA ASN A 232 -6.15 -12.66 -43.64
C ASN A 232 -5.26 -13.28 -42.55
N SER A 233 -4.19 -13.98 -42.95
CA SER A 233 -3.23 -14.51 -41.98
C SER A 233 -2.54 -13.42 -41.15
N GLY A 234 -2.25 -12.27 -41.77
CA GLY A 234 -1.72 -11.10 -41.08
C GLY A 234 -2.70 -10.49 -40.10
N LEU A 235 -3.99 -10.39 -40.47
CA LEU A 235 -5.06 -9.93 -39.58
C LEU A 235 -5.27 -10.88 -38.39
N ASP A 236 -5.22 -12.19 -38.61
CA ASP A 236 -5.32 -13.19 -37.52
C ASP A 236 -4.15 -13.06 -36.54
N ALA A 237 -2.93 -12.80 -37.02
CA ALA A 237 -1.77 -12.56 -36.16
C ALA A 237 -1.92 -11.27 -35.34
N GLN A 238 -2.41 -10.19 -35.96
CA GLN A 238 -2.71 -8.94 -35.24
C GLN A 238 -3.78 -9.14 -34.18
N LYS A 239 -4.86 -9.88 -34.49
CA LYS A 239 -5.92 -10.19 -33.54
C LYS A 239 -5.39 -10.92 -32.32
N LYS A 240 -4.56 -11.95 -32.50
CA LYS A 240 -3.93 -12.68 -31.39
C LYS A 240 -3.04 -11.78 -30.53
N THR A 241 -2.32 -10.85 -31.16
CA THR A 241 -1.46 -9.89 -30.44
C THR A 241 -2.32 -8.97 -29.55
N LEU A 242 -3.41 -8.45 -30.09
CA LEU A 242 -4.36 -7.62 -29.33
C LEU A 242 -5.04 -8.40 -28.19
N GLU A 243 -5.39 -9.68 -28.41
CA GLU A 243 -5.95 -10.54 -27.35
C GLU A 243 -4.97 -10.75 -26.20
N LEU A 244 -3.67 -10.93 -26.49
CA LEU A 244 -2.62 -11.02 -25.46
C LEU A 244 -2.45 -9.70 -24.71
N GLU A 245 -2.37 -8.58 -25.41
CA GLU A 245 -2.23 -7.25 -24.80
C GLU A 245 -3.45 -6.91 -23.90
N ALA A 246 -4.66 -7.25 -24.34
CA ALA A 246 -5.86 -7.09 -23.54
C ALA A 246 -5.82 -7.93 -22.25
N SER A 247 -5.30 -9.16 -22.33
CA SER A 247 -5.13 -10.05 -21.18
C SER A 247 -4.09 -9.51 -20.18
N GLU A 248 -2.98 -8.96 -20.69
CA GLU A 248 -1.96 -8.31 -19.86
C GLU A 248 -2.51 -7.09 -19.14
N LEU A 249 -3.26 -6.23 -19.83
CA LEU A 249 -3.93 -5.06 -19.24
C LEU A 249 -4.95 -5.47 -18.16
N GLU A 250 -5.69 -6.56 -18.38
CA GLU A 250 -6.63 -7.07 -17.38
C GLU A 250 -5.89 -7.55 -16.11
N HIS A 251 -4.76 -8.23 -16.28
CA HIS A 251 -3.91 -8.65 -15.16
C HIS A 251 -3.32 -7.46 -14.40
N GLU A 252 -2.84 -6.44 -15.11
CA GLU A 252 -2.32 -5.21 -14.51
C GLU A 252 -3.42 -4.49 -13.71
N LYS A 253 -4.63 -4.37 -14.28
CA LYS A 253 -5.79 -3.79 -13.60
C LYS A 253 -6.14 -4.56 -12.33
N SER A 254 -6.12 -5.89 -12.35
CA SER A 254 -6.34 -6.72 -11.16
C SER A 254 -5.27 -6.44 -10.09
N THR A 255 -4.01 -6.36 -10.50
CA THR A 255 -2.88 -6.07 -9.60
C THR A 255 -3.01 -4.70 -8.94
N LEU A 256 -3.35 -3.66 -9.72
CA LEU A 256 -3.62 -2.32 -9.19
C LEU A 256 -4.81 -2.30 -8.21
N THR A 257 -5.84 -3.08 -8.49
CA THR A 257 -7.00 -3.21 -7.61
C THR A 257 -6.61 -3.83 -6.26
N GLN A 258 -5.75 -4.85 -6.29
CA GLN A 258 -5.21 -5.48 -5.09
C GLN A 258 -4.35 -4.52 -4.26
N GLN A 259 -3.44 -3.78 -4.91
CA GLN A 259 -2.62 -2.76 -4.26
C GLN A 259 -3.46 -1.67 -3.60
N LYS A 260 -4.55 -1.26 -4.25
CA LYS A 260 -5.49 -0.28 -3.67
C LYS A 260 -6.13 -0.81 -2.38
N LEU A 261 -6.56 -2.07 -2.36
CA LEU A 261 -7.15 -2.68 -1.16
C LEU A 261 -6.13 -2.77 -0.02
N GLU A 262 -4.88 -3.16 -0.31
CA GLU A 262 -3.80 -3.19 0.69
C GLU A 262 -3.54 -1.80 1.29
N LEU A 263 -3.53 -0.75 0.45
CA LEU A 263 -3.40 0.62 0.91
C LEU A 263 -4.58 1.07 1.79
N GLU A 264 -5.81 0.68 1.45
CA GLU A 264 -6.99 0.95 2.27
C GLU A 264 -6.92 0.25 3.63
N GLU A 265 -6.45 -0.99 3.69
CA GLU A 265 -6.24 -1.74 4.93
C GLU A 265 -5.15 -1.10 5.81
N GLN A 266 -4.03 -0.71 5.21
CA GLN A 266 -2.97 0.02 5.91
C GLN A 266 -3.50 1.34 6.49
N LYS A 267 -4.30 2.09 5.73
CA LYS A 267 -4.93 3.32 6.19
C LYS A 267 -5.82 3.05 7.42
N PHE A 268 -6.67 2.02 7.36
CA PHE A 268 -7.54 1.65 8.49
C PHE A 268 -6.72 1.27 9.74
N SER A 269 -5.64 0.52 9.57
CA SER A 269 -4.73 0.16 10.65
C SER A 269 -4.10 1.40 11.31
N LEU A 270 -3.60 2.34 10.51
CA LEU A 270 -3.06 3.62 11.00
C LEU A 270 -4.10 4.45 11.75
N GLU A 271 -5.34 4.50 11.25
CA GLU A 271 -6.44 5.23 11.90
C GLU A 271 -6.81 4.62 13.25
N ARG A 272 -6.75 3.29 13.37
CA ARG A 272 -6.90 2.57 14.65
C ARG A 272 -5.77 2.90 15.62
N GLN A 273 -4.51 2.85 15.17
CA GLN A 273 -3.35 3.22 15.98
C GLN A 273 -3.44 4.66 16.49
N LYS A 274 -3.84 5.59 15.61
CA LYS A 274 -4.08 6.99 15.98
C LYS A 274 -5.12 7.10 17.09
N SER A 275 -6.23 6.39 16.97
CA SER A 275 -7.30 6.37 17.99
C SER A 275 -6.81 5.83 19.34
N THR A 276 -5.99 4.77 19.33
CA THR A 276 -5.36 4.23 20.55
C THR A 276 -4.44 5.27 21.19
N LEU A 277 -3.56 5.91 20.40
CA LEU A 277 -2.67 6.96 20.89
C LEU A 277 -3.43 8.15 21.49
N GLU A 278 -4.56 8.55 20.90
CA GLU A 278 -5.42 9.60 21.47
C GLU A 278 -6.04 9.19 22.82
N SER A 279 -6.46 7.92 22.97
CA SER A 279 -6.93 7.39 24.24
C SER A 279 -5.83 7.38 25.29
N ASP A 280 -4.63 6.91 24.93
CA ASP A 280 -3.48 6.85 25.84
C ASP A 280 -3.08 8.25 26.30
N LYS A 281 -3.05 9.22 25.37
CA LYS A 281 -2.83 10.63 25.68
C LYS A 281 -3.86 11.15 26.68
N SER A 282 -5.13 10.81 26.50
CA SER A 282 -6.21 11.22 27.40
C SER A 282 -6.04 10.59 28.80
N ALA A 283 -5.68 9.30 28.88
CA ALA A 283 -5.40 8.61 30.13
C ALA A 283 -4.21 9.21 30.88
N LEU A 284 -3.11 9.51 30.17
CA LEU A 284 -1.94 10.19 30.73
C LEU A 284 -2.31 11.58 31.26
N THR A 285 -3.11 12.34 30.52
CA THR A 285 -3.59 13.67 30.94
C THR A 285 -4.39 13.57 32.25
N LEU A 286 -5.30 12.60 32.36
CA LEU A 286 -6.05 12.34 33.59
C LEU A 286 -5.13 11.95 34.76
N GLN A 287 -4.11 11.13 34.50
CA GLN A 287 -3.14 10.75 35.51
C GLN A 287 -2.32 11.95 36.00
N THR A 288 -1.88 12.82 35.08
CA THR A 288 -1.18 14.06 35.46
C THR A 288 -2.07 14.96 36.31
N PHE A 289 -3.36 15.09 35.98
CA PHE A 289 -4.32 15.85 36.78
C PHE A 289 -4.45 15.30 38.21
N LYS A 290 -4.62 13.99 38.36
CA LYS A 290 -4.69 13.33 39.67
C LYS A 290 -3.41 13.55 40.50
N LEU A 291 -2.24 13.49 39.86
CA LEU A 291 -0.98 13.76 40.54
C LEU A 291 -0.87 15.23 40.96
N THR A 292 -1.32 16.16 40.12
CA THR A 292 -1.33 17.60 40.48
C THR A 292 -2.28 17.89 41.65
N GLU A 293 -3.47 17.30 41.70
CA GLU A 293 -4.39 17.43 42.85
C GLU A 293 -3.76 16.86 44.13
N LYS A 294 -3.12 15.68 44.03
CA LYS A 294 -2.45 15.06 45.18
C LYS A 294 -1.32 15.97 45.69
N ASN A 295 -0.51 16.54 44.79
CA ASN A 295 0.56 17.46 45.16
C ASN A 295 0.01 18.72 45.82
N GLN A 296 -1.07 19.31 45.29
CA GLN A 296 -1.75 20.45 45.92
C GLN A 296 -2.27 20.12 47.32
N GLY A 297 -2.89 18.94 47.50
CA GLY A 297 -3.34 18.47 48.81
C GLY A 297 -2.19 18.29 49.81
N GLN A 298 -1.05 17.76 49.35
CA GLN A 298 0.16 17.65 50.15
C GLN A 298 0.74 19.03 50.52
N GLU A 299 0.73 19.98 49.60
CA GLU A 299 1.21 21.34 49.83
C GLU A 299 0.36 22.07 50.88
N ILE A 300 -0.98 21.94 50.82
CA ILE A 300 -1.90 22.45 51.83
C ILE A 300 -1.63 21.83 53.21
N ALA A 301 -1.37 20.51 53.26
CA ALA A 301 -1.06 19.81 54.51
C ALA A 301 0.27 20.27 55.13
N ILE A 302 1.31 20.43 54.30
CA ILE A 302 2.60 20.98 54.73
C ILE A 302 2.42 22.40 55.30
N GLU A 303 1.62 23.24 54.63
CA GLU A 303 1.35 24.60 55.08
C GLU A 303 0.52 24.65 56.38
N GLY A 304 -0.37 23.67 56.59
CA GLY A 304 -1.04 23.44 57.88
C GLY A 304 -0.05 23.11 59.00
N LEU A 305 0.81 22.11 58.78
CA LEU A 305 1.85 21.72 59.75
C LEU A 305 2.81 22.88 60.07
N ARG A 306 3.18 23.70 59.07
CA ARG A 306 4.00 24.91 59.28
C ARG A 306 3.32 25.91 60.21
N ARG A 307 2.03 26.18 60.02
CA ARG A 307 1.26 27.08 60.89
C ARG A 307 1.18 26.57 62.33
N ASP A 308 0.95 25.27 62.51
CA ASP A 308 0.86 24.68 63.84
C ASP A 308 2.21 24.66 64.56
N LEU A 309 3.30 24.38 63.83
CA LEU A 309 4.67 24.52 64.35
C LEU A 309 4.95 25.96 64.82
N GLU A 310 4.52 26.96 64.05
CA GLU A 310 4.75 28.37 64.40
C GLU A 310 3.94 28.80 65.62
N LYS A 311 2.69 28.34 65.76
CA LYS A 311 1.91 28.53 66.99
C LYS A 311 2.60 27.93 68.21
N ALA A 312 3.11 26.70 68.09
CA ALA A 312 3.80 26.02 69.18
C ALA A 312 5.09 26.75 69.60
N LYS A 313 5.87 27.27 68.63
CA LYS A 313 7.04 28.10 68.93
C LYS A 313 6.66 29.38 69.68
N GLU A 314 5.60 30.05 69.27
CA GLU A 314 5.16 31.30 69.90
C GLU A 314 4.64 31.06 71.33
N GLU A 315 3.96 29.94 71.56
CA GLU A 315 3.52 29.52 72.88
C GLU A 315 4.70 29.20 73.80
N LEU A 316 5.71 28.50 73.28
CA LEU A 316 6.97 28.26 73.99
C LEU A 316 7.67 29.58 74.35
N ARG A 317 7.71 30.54 73.41
CA ARG A 317 8.28 31.87 73.65
C ARG A 317 7.59 32.61 74.79
N ARG A 318 6.25 32.62 74.81
CA ARG A 318 5.48 33.25 75.91
C ARG A 318 5.76 32.58 77.26
N ASN A 319 5.88 31.25 77.29
CA ASN A 319 6.21 30.51 78.50
C ASN A 319 7.63 30.86 79.00
N MET A 320 8.62 30.98 78.12
CA MET A 320 9.96 31.42 78.50
C MET A 320 9.96 32.85 79.04
N GLU A 321 9.25 33.79 78.40
CA GLU A 321 9.13 35.18 78.90
C GLU A 321 8.46 35.24 80.28
N LYS A 322 7.42 34.43 80.52
CA LYS A 322 6.79 34.30 81.84
C LYS A 322 7.77 33.79 82.88
N HIS A 323 8.50 32.71 82.57
CA HIS A 323 9.48 32.13 83.48
C HIS A 323 10.62 33.13 83.80
N GLN A 324 11.05 33.91 82.81
CA GLN A 324 12.07 34.94 83.00
C GLN A 324 11.60 36.07 83.92
N LYS A 325 10.33 36.48 83.84
CA LYS A 325 9.72 37.43 84.80
C LYS A 325 9.65 36.84 86.21
N ASP A 326 9.29 35.57 86.35
CA ASP A 326 9.24 34.89 87.64
C ASP A 326 10.64 34.78 88.29
N VAL A 327 11.67 34.49 87.50
CA VAL A 327 13.07 34.51 87.98
C VAL A 327 13.49 35.90 88.45
N GLN A 328 13.16 36.96 87.70
CA GLN A 328 13.45 38.34 88.14
C GLN A 328 12.73 38.71 89.44
N LYS A 329 11.49 38.25 89.63
CA LYS A 329 10.73 38.47 90.86
C LYS A 329 11.40 37.79 92.07
N HIS A 330 11.79 36.52 91.93
CA HIS A 330 12.49 35.78 92.99
C HIS A 330 13.87 36.39 93.30
N GLN A 331 14.57 36.94 92.30
CA GLN A 331 15.84 37.64 92.50
C GLN A 331 15.66 38.88 93.42
N ILE A 332 14.60 39.65 93.22
CA ILE A 332 14.28 40.83 94.03
C ILE A 332 13.88 40.43 95.46
N GLU A 333 13.09 39.38 95.61
CA GLU A 333 12.68 38.86 96.92
C GLU A 333 13.87 38.29 97.71
N PHE A 334 14.80 37.61 97.04
CA PHE A 334 16.03 37.09 97.65
C PHE A 334 16.93 38.21 98.21
N GLU A 335 17.12 39.31 97.47
CA GLU A 335 17.90 40.46 97.95
C GLU A 335 17.22 41.17 99.14
N ARG A 336 15.88 41.23 99.15
CA ARG A 336 15.11 41.72 100.32
C ARG A 336 15.35 40.85 101.55
N PHE A 337 15.28 39.53 101.39
CA PHE A 337 15.48 38.58 102.48
C PHE A 337 16.91 38.64 103.03
N LYS A 338 17.91 38.81 102.15
CA LYS A 338 19.32 38.97 102.52
C LYS A 338 19.54 40.22 103.39
N LYS A 339 18.91 41.34 103.04
CA LYS A 339 18.98 42.59 103.82
C LYS A 339 18.36 42.45 105.22
N GLN A 340 17.20 41.81 105.31
CA GLN A 340 16.50 41.59 106.58
C GLN A 340 17.28 40.65 107.54
N LYS A 341 17.99 39.67 106.99
CA LYS A 341 18.82 38.73 107.78
C LYS A 341 20.07 39.39 108.39
N ILE A 342 20.64 40.40 107.74
CA ILE A 342 21.80 41.15 108.26
C ILE A 342 21.41 42.03 109.44
N GLU A 343 20.26 42.72 109.37
CA GLU A 343 19.75 43.55 110.47
C GLU A 343 19.44 42.73 111.73
N MET A 344 18.90 41.51 111.56
CA MET A 344 18.63 40.61 112.69
C MET A 344 19.91 40.13 113.40
N HIS A 345 20.98 39.84 112.65
CA HIS A 345 22.26 39.45 113.23
C HIS A 345 22.93 40.59 114.04
N GLN A 346 22.82 41.84 113.57
CA GLN A 346 23.37 43.00 114.29
C GLN A 346 22.64 43.29 115.62
N VAL A 347 21.34 42.99 115.69
CA VAL A 347 20.57 43.11 116.94
C VAL A 347 20.96 42.01 117.92
N GLN A 348 21.12 40.77 117.45
CA GLN A 348 21.52 39.63 118.29
C GLN A 348 22.94 39.77 118.87
N GLU A 349 23.91 40.29 118.10
CA GLU A 349 25.27 40.52 118.58
C GLU A 349 25.30 41.53 119.74
N LYS A 350 24.53 42.62 119.65
CA LYS A 350 24.43 43.60 120.75
C LYS A 350 23.88 43.00 122.05
N THR A 351 22.91 42.09 121.96
CA THR A 351 22.31 41.45 123.15
C THR A 351 23.25 40.44 123.82
N ILE A 352 24.08 39.73 123.04
CA ILE A 352 25.05 38.75 123.56
C ILE A 352 26.20 39.46 124.30
N GLU A 353 26.64 40.62 123.83
CA GLU A 353 27.71 41.40 124.46
C GLU A 353 27.31 42.05 125.79
N GLU A 354 26.02 42.33 125.99
CA GLU A 354 25.47 42.78 127.28
C GLU A 354 25.38 41.61 128.27
N LEU A 355 24.87 40.45 127.84
CA LEU A 355 24.76 39.26 128.69
C LEU A 355 26.12 38.72 129.15
N ARG A 356 27.19 38.87 128.35
CA ARG A 356 28.55 38.49 128.75
C ARG A 356 29.10 39.34 129.90
N ARG A 357 28.83 40.66 129.89
CA ARG A 357 29.27 41.57 130.96
C ARG A 357 28.61 41.25 132.30
N ASP A 358 27.34 40.90 132.28
CA ASP A 358 26.61 40.52 133.49
C ASP A 358 27.05 39.17 134.06
N LEU A 359 27.44 38.22 133.19
CA LEU A 359 27.97 36.92 133.61
C LEU A 359 29.36 37.03 134.28
N GLU A 360 30.26 37.88 133.77
CA GLU A 360 31.59 38.08 134.36
C GLU A 360 31.50 38.74 135.76
N ASN A 361 30.60 39.70 135.93
CA ASN A 361 30.39 40.35 137.23
C ASN A 361 29.84 39.38 138.29
N THR A 362 28.92 38.48 137.91
CA THR A 362 28.35 37.49 138.83
C THR A 362 29.32 36.37 139.17
N GLN A 363 30.21 35.97 138.25
CA GLN A 363 31.28 35.00 138.54
C GLN A 363 32.32 35.55 139.53
N ALA A 364 32.70 36.84 139.43
CA ALA A 364 33.65 37.46 140.35
C ALA A 364 33.12 37.53 141.80
N GLU A 365 31.81 37.74 141.99
CA GLU A 365 31.18 37.72 143.32
C GLU A 365 31.09 36.30 143.93
N LEU A 366 30.90 35.28 143.09
CA LEU A 366 30.82 33.88 143.52
C LEU A 366 32.18 33.34 144.00
N GLU A 367 33.27 33.70 143.32
CA GLU A 367 34.62 33.27 143.73
C GLU A 367 35.06 33.91 145.06
N LYS A 368 34.68 35.16 145.29
CA LYS A 368 34.96 35.88 146.55
C LYS A 368 34.28 35.23 147.76
N THR A 369 33.02 34.80 147.59
CA THR A 369 32.23 34.15 148.64
C THR A 369 32.67 32.69 148.90
N GLN A 370 33.12 31.95 147.88
CA GLN A 370 33.68 30.61 148.07
C GLN A 370 35.00 30.60 148.87
N LEU A 371 35.87 31.60 148.65
CA LEU A 371 37.15 31.72 149.36
C LEU A 371 36.98 32.05 150.85
N GLU A 372 35.97 32.87 151.19
CA GLU A 372 35.61 33.17 152.59
C GLU A 372 35.05 31.94 153.31
N PHE A 373 34.21 31.14 152.64
CA PHE A 373 33.64 29.92 153.21
C PHE A 373 34.69 28.83 153.50
N GLN A 374 35.68 28.66 152.63
CA GLN A 374 36.79 27.72 152.82
C GLN A 374 37.66 28.06 154.04
N ARG A 375 37.92 29.35 154.28
CA ARG A 375 38.68 29.81 155.47
C ARG A 375 37.93 29.53 156.78
N PHE A 376 36.62 29.77 156.81
CA PHE A 376 35.79 29.54 157.99
C PHE A 376 35.71 28.04 158.36
N LYS A 377 35.64 27.16 157.35
CA LYS A 377 35.57 25.71 157.56
C LYS A 377 36.85 25.14 158.17
N LYS A 378 38.02 25.64 157.78
CA LYS A 378 39.33 25.19 158.28
C LYS A 378 39.55 25.57 159.75
N GLN A 379 39.17 26.79 160.13
CA GLN A 379 39.33 27.31 161.50
C GLN A 379 38.52 26.51 162.54
N LYS A 380 37.34 26.00 162.17
CA LYS A 380 36.42 25.31 163.08
C LYS A 380 36.82 23.86 163.39
N ILE A 381 37.60 23.22 162.52
CA ILE A 381 38.06 21.83 162.69
C ILE A 381 39.26 21.79 163.65
N GLU A 382 40.17 22.75 163.55
CA GLU A 382 41.36 22.84 164.42
C GLU A 382 40.99 23.11 165.89
N THR A 383 39.91 23.86 166.16
CA THR A 383 39.44 24.12 167.53
C THR A 383 38.79 22.92 168.21
N HIS A 384 38.14 22.02 167.46
CA HIS A 384 37.50 20.83 168.06
C HIS A 384 38.52 19.74 168.42
N GLN A 385 39.53 19.54 167.59
CA GLN A 385 40.58 18.54 167.84
C GLN A 385 41.50 18.92 169.02
N ALA A 386 41.64 20.20 169.33
CA ALA A 386 42.43 20.66 170.46
C ALA A 386 41.78 20.32 171.82
N HIS A 387 40.45 20.33 171.91
CA HIS A 387 39.77 20.15 173.19
C HIS A 387 39.43 18.71 173.56
N GLU A 388 39.17 17.83 172.59
CA GLU A 388 39.05 16.38 172.87
C GLU A 388 40.31 15.82 173.56
N LYS A 389 41.49 16.29 173.16
CA LYS A 389 42.75 15.91 173.81
C LYS A 389 42.83 16.34 175.27
N THR A 390 42.34 17.54 175.62
CA THR A 390 42.30 17.99 177.02
C THR A 390 41.31 17.19 177.88
N ILE A 391 40.26 16.60 177.31
CA ILE A 391 39.27 15.81 178.07
C ILE A 391 39.78 14.39 178.37
N GLU A 392 40.57 13.82 177.47
CA GLU A 392 41.20 12.50 177.69
C GLU A 392 42.32 12.55 178.73
N GLU A 393 43.03 13.68 178.84
CA GLU A 393 44.13 13.85 179.79
C GLU A 393 43.64 14.03 181.23
N LEU A 394 42.54 14.77 181.44
CA LEU A 394 41.90 14.93 182.75
C LEU A 394 41.27 13.64 183.29
N HIS A 395 40.78 12.74 182.42
CA HIS A 395 40.27 11.44 182.86
C HIS A 395 41.39 10.53 183.39
N ARG A 396 42.58 10.62 182.81
CA ARG A 396 43.74 9.82 183.22
C ARG A 396 44.30 10.29 184.58
N GLU A 397 44.21 11.58 184.89
CA GLU A 397 44.56 12.13 186.21
C GLU A 397 43.57 11.70 187.30
N LEU A 398 42.27 11.63 186.98
CA LEU A 398 41.23 11.17 187.91
C LEU A 398 41.40 9.69 188.32
N GLU A 399 41.86 8.84 187.40
CA GLU A 399 42.11 7.43 187.69
C GLU A 399 43.37 7.21 188.54
N ASN A 400 44.42 8.00 188.35
CA ASN A 400 45.63 7.93 189.17
C ASN A 400 45.40 8.40 190.61
N VAL A 401 44.65 9.48 190.83
CA VAL A 401 44.34 9.97 192.18
C VAL A 401 43.46 8.95 192.95
N ARG A 402 42.58 8.24 192.24
CA ARG A 402 41.74 7.20 192.84
C ARG A 402 42.55 5.97 193.28
N ALA A 403 43.56 5.59 192.51
CA ALA A 403 44.48 4.49 192.84
C ALA A 403 45.42 4.84 194.02
N GLU A 404 45.84 6.10 194.18
CA GLU A 404 46.62 6.53 195.35
C GLU A 404 45.80 6.53 196.64
N LEU A 405 44.51 6.87 196.57
CA LEU A 405 43.63 6.89 197.73
C LEU A 405 43.34 5.47 198.26
N GLU A 406 43.14 4.50 197.37
CA GLU A 406 43.07 3.07 197.73
C GLU A 406 44.40 2.53 198.30
N LYS A 407 45.54 3.08 197.90
CA LYS A 407 46.85 2.71 198.47
C LYS A 407 47.02 3.24 199.90
N THR A 408 46.50 4.44 200.19
CA THR A 408 46.47 4.99 201.57
C THR A 408 45.45 4.33 202.49
N GLN A 409 44.37 3.74 201.92
CA GLN A 409 43.51 2.80 202.65
C GLN A 409 44.25 1.52 203.08
N LEU A 410 45.34 1.14 202.39
CA LEU A 410 46.10 -0.08 202.68
C LEU A 410 47.29 0.13 203.65
N GLU A 411 47.84 1.34 203.72
CA GLU A 411 48.95 1.67 204.62
C GLU A 411 48.50 2.02 206.05
N PHE A 412 47.28 2.55 206.26
CA PHE A 412 46.77 2.85 207.61
C PHE A 412 46.27 1.60 208.36
N GLU A 413 45.64 0.64 207.66
CA GLU A 413 45.25 -0.66 208.27
C GLU A 413 46.46 -1.56 208.59
N ASN A 414 47.59 -1.40 207.88
CA ASN A 414 48.81 -2.17 208.12
C ASN A 414 49.73 -1.59 209.20
N PHE A 415 49.43 -0.40 209.72
CA PHE A 415 50.00 0.10 210.97
C PHE A 415 49.10 -0.27 212.16
N LYS A 416 49.18 -1.55 212.52
CA LYS A 416 49.53 -1.94 213.89
C LYS A 416 48.71 -1.25 214.99
N LYS A 417 47.70 -1.86 215.60
CA LYS A 417 47.70 -3.25 216.12
C LYS A 417 48.99 -3.66 216.88
N GLN A 418 49.82 -2.71 217.33
CA GLN A 418 50.87 -2.90 218.35
C GLN A 418 50.76 -1.81 219.43
N LYS A 419 50.38 -2.21 220.66
CA LYS A 419 50.24 -1.44 221.92
C LYS A 419 48.97 -0.59 222.03
N ALA A 420 47.98 -0.92 222.86
CA ALA A 420 47.97 -1.21 224.30
C ALA A 420 48.52 -0.05 225.16
N GLU A 421 47.66 0.40 226.08
CA GLU A 421 47.83 1.37 227.17
C GLU A 421 47.29 2.80 226.96
N GLU A 422 46.48 3.16 227.95
CA GLU A 422 45.93 4.46 228.37
C GLU A 422 44.67 5.00 227.68
N LEU A 423 43.54 4.76 228.37
CA LEU A 423 42.77 5.75 229.16
C LEU A 423 42.61 7.17 228.55
N PRO A 424 41.58 7.93 228.96
CA PRO A 424 40.18 7.57 229.16
C PRO A 424 39.24 8.71 228.71
N PHE A 425 37.95 8.57 229.04
CA PHE A 425 37.09 9.73 229.34
C PHE A 425 36.68 10.60 228.12
N PRO A 426 35.60 11.39 228.27
CA PRO A 426 34.41 11.20 227.44
C PRO A 426 33.89 12.58 226.94
N LYS A 427 32.59 12.63 226.61
CA LYS A 427 31.75 13.84 226.60
C LYS A 427 32.01 14.87 225.48
N ARG A 428 30.85 15.24 224.91
CA ARG A 428 30.36 16.61 224.69
C ARG A 428 30.63 17.28 223.35
N GLN A 429 29.49 17.59 222.72
CA GLN A 429 29.01 18.92 222.32
C GLN A 429 29.86 19.76 221.35
N LEU A 430 29.19 20.20 220.26
CA LEU A 430 29.08 21.59 219.74
C LEU A 430 30.16 22.59 220.24
N PRO A 431 30.75 23.47 219.38
CA PRO A 431 29.97 24.55 218.75
C PRO A 431 30.56 25.20 217.47
N SER A 432 29.91 26.31 217.06
CA SER A 432 30.42 27.49 216.33
C SER A 432 30.60 27.38 214.81
N LEU A 433 29.91 28.18 213.99
CA LEU A 433 29.95 29.66 213.85
C LEU A 433 31.32 30.16 213.40
N TYR A 434 31.28 31.14 212.47
CA TYR A 434 32.40 31.82 211.78
C TYR A 434 33.11 30.94 210.72
N SER A 435 33.42 31.40 209.52
CA SER A 435 33.37 32.76 208.95
C SER A 435 33.70 32.74 207.46
N GLY A 436 33.19 33.74 206.76
CA GLY A 436 34.04 34.50 205.83
C GLY A 436 33.92 34.08 204.37
N LEU A 437 33.20 34.84 203.54
CA LEU A 437 33.66 36.09 202.91
C LEU A 437 34.58 35.82 201.71
N ALA A 438 34.02 36.04 200.50
CA ALA A 438 34.28 37.21 199.63
C ALA A 438 35.77 37.53 199.28
N PRO A 439 36.07 38.25 198.18
CA PRO A 439 35.16 39.19 197.53
C PRO A 439 35.21 39.28 195.99
N PHE A 440 34.22 40.01 195.44
CA PHE A 440 34.30 41.10 194.44
C PHE A 440 35.35 41.00 193.29
N TYR A 441 35.03 41.36 192.05
CA TYR A 441 34.50 42.69 191.70
C TYR A 441 33.83 42.74 190.30
N LEU A 442 32.75 43.55 190.23
CA LEU A 442 32.33 44.51 189.19
C LEU A 442 32.20 44.11 187.69
N LEU A 443 30.99 44.33 187.15
CA LEU A 443 30.59 45.57 186.46
C LEU A 443 31.59 46.22 185.47
N ASN A 444 31.21 46.26 184.19
CA ASN A 444 30.89 47.48 183.41
C ASN A 444 30.38 47.04 182.03
N GLN A 445 29.13 47.30 181.62
CA GLN A 445 28.63 48.58 181.10
C GLN A 445 29.57 49.26 180.10
N GLN A 446 29.17 49.30 178.82
CA GLN A 446 28.68 50.52 178.20
C GLN A 446 27.99 50.26 176.83
N MET A 447 26.75 50.74 176.74
CA MET A 447 26.19 51.61 175.68
C MET A 447 26.35 51.28 174.18
N GLY A 448 25.20 51.25 173.49
CA GLY A 448 25.04 51.59 172.06
C GLY A 448 24.03 50.67 171.36
N LYS A 449 22.70 50.84 171.46
CA LYS A 449 21.83 51.83 170.78
C LYS A 449 22.09 52.00 169.27
N GLY A 450 21.06 51.68 168.47
CA GLY A 450 20.84 52.21 167.12
C GLY A 450 20.18 51.22 166.13
N THR A 451 18.84 50.99 166.14
CA THR A 451 17.78 51.71 165.36
C THR A 451 17.84 51.44 163.84
N PHE A 452 16.78 51.16 163.05
CA PHE A 452 15.36 51.55 163.14
C PHE A 452 14.51 50.83 162.04
N PHE A 453 13.27 50.45 162.39
CA PHE A 453 11.97 50.42 161.66
C PHE A 453 11.74 49.72 160.30
N GLN A 454 10.77 48.76 160.33
CA GLN A 454 9.39 48.88 159.78
C GLN A 454 9.20 49.54 158.40
N SER A 455 8.53 48.83 157.48
CA SER A 455 7.08 48.96 157.19
C SER A 455 6.68 48.79 155.71
N ASN A 456 5.54 48.10 155.55
CA ASN A 456 4.39 48.46 154.72
C ASN A 456 4.34 48.22 153.20
N LEU A 457 3.33 47.38 152.87
CA LEU A 457 2.14 47.67 152.07
C LEU A 457 2.28 48.00 150.59
N SER A 458 1.34 47.38 149.88
CA SER A 458 0.60 47.92 148.74
C SER A 458 1.38 48.00 147.44
N SER A 459 0.78 47.77 146.29
CA SER A 459 -0.53 47.30 145.88
C SER A 459 -0.48 47.36 144.36
N GLU A 460 -1.59 46.94 143.75
CA GLU A 460 -2.07 47.54 142.51
C GLU A 460 -1.47 47.02 141.19
N LYS A 461 -2.36 46.29 140.50
CA LYS A 461 -2.99 46.75 139.24
C LYS A 461 -2.06 46.74 138.02
N ASP A 462 -2.48 46.39 136.82
CA ASP A 462 -3.84 46.34 136.32
C ASP A 462 -3.83 45.68 134.94
N ILE A 463 -4.92 44.97 134.66
CA ILE A 463 -5.78 45.26 133.50
C ILE A 463 -5.05 45.30 132.13
N SER A 464 -5.17 44.16 131.43
CA SER A 464 -6.20 43.98 130.39
C SER A 464 -5.86 44.14 128.90
N ILE A 465 -6.84 43.61 128.16
CA ILE A 465 -7.47 44.18 126.96
C ILE A 465 -6.94 43.64 125.62
N VAL A 466 -7.82 42.80 125.08
CA VAL A 466 -8.48 42.92 123.77
C VAL A 466 -7.96 42.03 122.64
N GLU A 467 -8.71 40.94 122.48
CA GLU A 467 -9.78 40.82 121.47
C GLU A 467 -9.43 40.90 119.99
N ASP A 468 -10.34 40.22 119.28
CA ASP A 468 -10.77 40.46 117.93
C ASP A 468 -9.97 39.85 116.75
N VAL A 469 -10.60 39.14 115.81
CA VAL A 469 -11.94 38.56 115.73
C VAL A 469 -11.98 37.70 114.47
N THR A 470 -12.45 36.48 114.66
CA THR A 470 -13.44 35.76 113.84
C THR A 470 -13.27 35.53 112.32
N SER A 471 -13.86 34.38 111.98
CA SER A 471 -14.96 34.23 111.00
C SER A 471 -14.63 33.79 109.57
N LYS A 472 -14.73 32.46 109.42
CA LYS A 472 -15.85 31.76 108.72
C LYS A 472 -15.84 31.76 107.16
N PRO A 473 -16.68 30.91 106.53
CA PRO A 473 -16.19 29.85 105.64
C PRO A 473 -17.01 29.79 104.32
N ASN A 474 -17.24 28.56 103.82
CA ASN A 474 -18.26 28.08 102.87
C ASN A 474 -17.88 28.02 101.39
N ILE A 475 -17.72 26.78 100.89
CA ILE A 475 -18.80 25.99 100.25
C ILE A 475 -19.82 26.84 99.48
N ASP A 476 -19.72 26.87 98.15
CA ASP A 476 -20.54 26.08 97.21
C ASP A 476 -19.90 26.14 95.81
#